data_AF-A0A8S4P9J8-F1
#
_entry.id   AF-A0A8S4P9J8-F1
#
_cell.length_a   1.000
_cell.length_b   1.000
_cell.length_c   1.000
_cell.angle_alpha   90.00
_cell.angle_beta   90.00
_cell.angle_gamma   90.00
#
_symmetry.space_group_name_H-M   'P 1'
#
loop_
_entity.id
_entity.type
_entity.pdbx_description
1 polymer ?
#
loop_
_entity_poly.entity_id
_entity_poly.type
_entity_poly.pdbx_seq_one_letter_code
_entity_poly.pdbx_strand_id
1 'polypeptide(L)'
;MLSWVVSLKFKKAGGTKWEHNCGGVILSNIWVVTAAHCITDKSLECWNKKEKRLTCDMNRWKITAGEWKLNRNSKTEQTRDVEHIVVHDKYYEGNQEHKNDI
;
A
#
# COMPACT_ATOMS: atom_id res chain seq x y z
N MET A 1 -7.90 7.47 18.40
CA MET A 1 -7.93 7.06 16.97
C MET A 1 -7.19 8.14 16.21
N LEU A 2 -6.13 7.80 15.45
CA LEU A 2 -5.49 8.77 14.57
C LEU A 2 -6.32 8.83 13.30
N SER A 3 -7.09 9.90 13.12
CA SER A 3 -8.13 10.01 12.09
C SER A 3 -7.61 9.85 10.65
N TRP A 4 -6.31 10.02 10.45
CA TRP A 4 -5.65 9.98 9.13
C TRP A 4 -4.84 8.70 8.86
N VAL A 5 -4.64 7.82 9.85
CA VAL A 5 -3.84 6.61 9.65
C VAL A 5 -4.65 5.54 8.94
N VAL A 6 -4.04 4.89 7.94
CA VAL A 6 -4.66 3.81 7.18
C VAL A 6 -3.79 2.57 7.15
N SER A 7 -4.46 1.43 6.95
CA SER A 7 -3.86 0.13 6.70
C SER A 7 -3.93 -0.17 5.21
N LEU A 8 -2.77 -0.29 4.57
CA LEU A 8 -2.66 -0.80 3.20
C LEU A 8 -2.73 -2.32 3.29
N LYS A 9 -3.78 -2.89 2.68
CA LYS A 9 -3.99 -4.33 2.62
C LYS A 9 -3.72 -4.83 1.21
N PHE A 10 -3.03 -5.95 1.14
CA PHE A 10 -2.67 -6.60 -0.10
C PHE A 10 -3.18 -8.04 -0.13
N LYS A 11 -3.57 -8.49 -1.32
CA LYS A 11 -3.94 -9.87 -1.59
C LYS A 11 -2.91 -10.48 -2.54
N LYS A 12 -2.20 -11.52 -2.08
CA LYS A 12 -1.24 -12.27 -2.91
C LYS A 12 -1.94 -12.95 -4.09
N ALA A 13 -1.22 -13.15 -5.21
CA ALA A 13 -1.72 -13.86 -6.37
C ALA A 13 -2.16 -15.28 -5.96
N GLY A 14 -3.39 -15.67 -6.32
CA GLY A 14 -3.96 -16.95 -5.90
C GLY A 14 -4.34 -17.05 -4.41
N GLY A 15 -4.06 -16.02 -3.61
CA GLY A 15 -4.49 -15.95 -2.21
C GLY A 15 -5.98 -15.64 -2.08
N THR A 16 -6.57 -15.96 -0.92
CA THR A 16 -7.98 -15.64 -0.61
C THR A 16 -8.14 -14.57 0.46
N LYS A 17 -7.08 -14.27 1.22
CA LYS A 17 -7.09 -13.34 2.36
C LYS A 17 -6.44 -12.01 2.02
N TRP A 18 -6.96 -10.95 2.65
CA TRP A 18 -6.35 -9.63 2.67
C TRP A 18 -5.39 -9.54 3.85
N GLU A 19 -4.12 -9.25 3.57
CA GLU A 19 -3.06 -9.14 4.58
C GLU A 19 -2.67 -7.68 4.74
N HIS A 20 -2.42 -7.24 5.98
CA HIS A 20 -1.82 -5.94 6.21
C HIS A 20 -0.39 -5.94 5.67
N ASN A 21 -0.07 -4.96 4.84
CA ASN A 21 1.23 -4.82 4.22
C ASN A 21 2.01 -3.65 4.84
N CYS A 22 1.40 -2.46 4.89
CA CYS A 22 2.02 -1.25 5.43
C CYS A 22 0.98 -0.28 6.01
N GLY A 23 1.46 0.72 6.74
CA GLY A 23 0.69 1.91 7.09
C GLY A 23 0.74 2.98 6.00
N GLY A 24 -0.19 3.92 6.07
CA GLY A 24 -0.20 5.12 5.24
C GLY A 24 -0.96 6.26 5.90
N VAL A 25 -1.01 7.41 5.24
CA VAL A 25 -1.67 8.62 5.73
C VAL A 25 -2.64 9.17 4.70
N ILE A 26 -3.85 9.50 5.12
CA ILE A 26 -4.82 10.24 4.29
C ILE A 26 -4.30 11.66 4.09
N LEU A 27 -4.00 11.99 2.84
CA LEU A 27 -3.62 13.34 2.42
C LEU A 27 -4.85 14.17 2.02
N SER A 28 -5.84 13.52 1.39
CA SER A 28 -7.12 14.14 1.03
C SER A 28 -8.22 13.09 0.91
N ASN A 29 -9.43 13.50 0.53
CA ASN A 29 -10.57 12.61 0.32
C ASN A 29 -10.31 11.48 -0.70
N ILE A 30 -9.37 11.65 -1.62
CA ILE A 30 -9.03 10.64 -2.64
C ILE A 30 -7.54 10.27 -2.69
N TRP A 31 -6.71 10.84 -1.82
CA TRP A 31 -5.27 10.59 -1.80
C TRP A 31 -4.81 10.02 -0.47
N VAL A 32 -4.04 8.94 -0.56
CA VAL A 32 -3.27 8.36 0.53
C VAL A 32 -1.80 8.36 0.13
N VAL A 33 -0.93 8.70 1.08
CA VAL A 33 0.51 8.63 0.92
C VAL A 33 1.06 7.47 1.76
N THR A 34 2.01 6.73 1.19
CA THR A 34 2.75 5.63 1.81
C THR A 34 4.21 5.70 1.36
N ALA A 35 5.06 4.82 1.88
CA ALA A 35 6.40 4.63 1.33
C ALA A 35 6.37 3.81 0.03
N ALA A 36 7.27 4.12 -0.91
CA ALA A 36 7.41 3.40 -2.17
C ALA A 36 7.79 1.92 -1.94
N HIS A 37 8.67 1.63 -0.99
CA HIS A 37 9.11 0.26 -0.69
C HIS A 37 7.93 -0.65 -0.28
N CYS A 38 6.87 -0.09 0.31
CA CYS A 38 5.66 -0.83 0.63
C CYS A 38 4.96 -1.37 -0.63
N ILE A 39 5.18 -0.77 -1.79
CA ILE A 39 4.61 -1.20 -3.07
C ILE A 39 5.64 -2.01 -3.88
N THR A 40 6.91 -1.62 -3.81
CA THR A 40 7.97 -2.19 -4.66
C THR A 40 8.67 -3.40 -4.06
N ASP A 41 8.29 -3.84 -2.87
CA ASP A 41 8.83 -5.05 -2.25
C ASP A 41 8.69 -6.24 -3.22
N LYS A 42 9.78 -7.00 -3.36
CA LYS A 42 9.85 -8.15 -4.28
C LYS A 42 8.79 -9.20 -3.99
N SER A 43 8.41 -9.38 -2.72
CA SER A 43 7.38 -10.34 -2.28
C SER A 43 5.98 -10.01 -2.78
N LEU A 44 5.75 -8.79 -3.26
CA LEU A 44 4.46 -8.33 -3.79
C LEU A 44 4.35 -8.50 -5.30
N GLU A 45 5.46 -8.72 -6.01
CA GLU A 45 5.53 -8.83 -7.47
C GLU A 45 4.83 -7.66 -8.20
N CYS A 46 4.78 -6.49 -7.56
CA CYS A 46 4.05 -5.33 -8.06
C CYS A 46 4.92 -4.31 -8.80
N TRP A 47 6.24 -4.48 -8.81
CA TRP A 47 7.16 -3.50 -9.37
C TRP A 47 8.25 -4.12 -10.23
N ASN A 48 8.38 -3.61 -11.46
CA ASN A 48 9.50 -3.92 -12.33
C ASN A 48 10.61 -2.88 -12.11
N LYS A 49 11.71 -3.29 -11.45
CA LYS A 49 12.86 -2.40 -11.18
C LYS A 49 13.58 -1.91 -12.44
N LYS A 50 13.59 -2.71 -13.52
CA LYS A 50 14.27 -2.37 -14.78
C LYS A 50 13.50 -1.30 -15.56
N GLU A 51 12.19 -1.46 -15.63
CA GLU A 51 11.28 -0.58 -16.39
C GLU A 51 10.69 0.54 -15.55
N LYS A 52 10.93 0.53 -14.22
CA LYS A 52 10.38 1.47 -13.24
C LYS A 52 8.87 1.68 -13.38
N ARG A 53 8.13 0.57 -13.50
CA ARG A 53 6.67 0.59 -13.63
C ARG A 53 6.01 -0.47 -12.79
N LEU A 54 4.75 -0.21 -12.46
CA LEU A 54 3.89 -1.17 -11.78
C LEU A 54 3.52 -2.32 -12.72
N THR A 55 3.47 -3.53 -12.15
CA THR A 55 3.11 -4.76 -12.87
C THR A 55 1.92 -5.50 -12.25
N CYS A 56 1.42 -5.06 -11.08
CA CYS A 56 0.32 -5.73 -10.41
C CYS A 56 -1.05 -5.19 -10.79
N ASP A 57 -2.07 -6.02 -10.56
CA ASP A 57 -3.48 -5.64 -10.61
C ASP A 57 -3.84 -4.80 -9.37
N MET A 58 -4.42 -3.62 -9.59
CA MET A 58 -4.84 -2.71 -8.51
C MET A 58 -5.96 -3.33 -7.64
N ASN A 59 -6.73 -4.29 -8.18
CA ASN A 59 -7.71 -5.06 -7.41
C ASN A 59 -7.09 -5.94 -6.31
N ARG A 60 -5.77 -6.04 -6.25
CA ARG A 60 -5.04 -6.72 -5.16
C ARG A 60 -4.76 -5.79 -3.99
N TRP A 61 -5.14 -4.52 -4.07
CA TRP A 61 -4.91 -3.52 -3.04
C TRP A 61 -6.22 -2.96 -2.48
N LYS A 62 -6.23 -2.76 -1.16
CA LYS A 62 -7.32 -2.09 -0.45
C LYS A 62 -6.73 -1.16 0.61
N ILE A 63 -7.38 -0.03 0.80
CA ILE A 63 -7.07 0.91 1.88
C ILE A 63 -8.15 0.77 2.95
N THR A 64 -7.76 0.52 4.20
CA THR A 64 -8.70 0.54 5.32
C THR A 64 -8.36 1.66 6.31
N ALA A 65 -9.30 2.58 6.52
CA ALA A 65 -9.24 3.63 7.54
C ALA A 65 -10.09 3.28 8.76
N GLY A 66 -9.78 3.85 9.93
CA GLY A 66 -10.56 3.62 11.16
C GLY A 66 -10.27 2.30 11.87
N GLU A 67 -9.21 1.60 11.47
CA GLU A 67 -8.72 0.38 12.10
C GLU A 67 -8.03 0.72 13.43
N TRP A 68 -8.49 0.08 14.51
CA TRP A 68 -7.79 0.10 15.81
C TRP A 68 -6.99 -1.18 16.05
N LYS A 69 -7.49 -2.33 15.55
CA LYS A 69 -6.86 -3.65 15.68
C LYS A 69 -6.90 -4.36 14.33
N LEU A 70 -5.73 -4.62 13.75
CA LEU A 70 -5.60 -5.24 12.42
C LEU A 70 -6.34 -6.57 12.26
N ASN A 71 -6.55 -7.30 13.36
CA ASN A 71 -7.18 -8.62 13.38
C ASN A 71 -8.65 -8.61 13.84
N ARG A 72 -9.25 -7.43 14.03
CA ARG A 72 -10.62 -7.32 14.56
C ARG A 72 -11.39 -6.21 13.87
N ASN A 73 -12.53 -6.57 13.28
CA ASN A 73 -13.49 -5.60 12.79
C ASN A 73 -14.20 -4.93 13.98
N SER A 74 -14.04 -3.61 14.09
CA SER A 74 -14.63 -2.75 15.12
C SER A 74 -15.87 -1.99 14.64
N LYS A 75 -16.34 -2.27 13.41
CA LYS A 75 -17.48 -1.65 12.71
C LYS A 75 -17.30 -0.18 12.35
N THR A 76 -16.15 0.40 12.67
CA THR A 76 -15.79 1.79 12.30
C THR A 76 -14.90 1.84 11.07
N GLU A 77 -14.47 0.69 10.57
CA GLU A 77 -13.57 0.57 9.44
C GLU A 77 -14.26 0.93 8.13
N GLN A 78 -13.58 1.77 7.34
CA GLN A 78 -13.97 2.03 5.96
C GLN A 78 -12.89 1.48 5.05
N THR A 79 -13.29 0.59 4.14
CA THR A 79 -12.38 0.02 3.15
C THR A 79 -12.71 0.55 1.77
N ARG A 80 -11.68 0.99 1.04
CA ARG A 80 -11.78 1.48 -0.34
C ARG A 80 -10.83 0.72 -1.25
N ASP A 81 -11.25 0.56 -2.50
CA ASP A 81 -10.40 0.00 -3.56
C ASP A 81 -9.40 1.05 -4.03
N VAL A 82 -8.28 0.57 -4.57
CA VAL A 82 -7.24 1.44 -5.13
C VAL A 82 -7.44 1.53 -6.63
N GLU A 83 -7.57 2.74 -7.14
CA GLU A 83 -7.71 2.98 -8.58
C GLU A 83 -6.36 3.03 -9.28
N HIS A 84 -5.43 3.80 -8.71
CA HIS A 84 -4.09 3.99 -9.24
C HIS A 84 -3.07 4.09 -8.10
N ILE A 85 -1.85 3.66 -8.39
CA ILE A 85 -0.68 3.84 -7.53
C ILE A 85 0.37 4.61 -8.33
N VAL A 86 1.00 5.58 -7.69
CA VAL A 86 2.10 6.37 -8.27
C VAL A 86 3.29 6.20 -7.34
N VAL A 87 4.41 5.73 -7.90
CA VAL A 87 5.69 5.63 -7.20
C VAL A 87 6.58 6.74 -7.73
N HIS A 88 7.34 7.41 -6.87
CA HIS A 88 8.22 8.48 -7.28
C HIS A 88 9.24 8.02 -8.34
N ASP A 89 9.37 8.74 -9.46
CA ASP A 89 10.20 8.33 -10.62
C ASP A 89 11.70 8.12 -10.28
N LYS A 90 12.17 8.87 -9.26
CA LYS A 90 13.53 8.77 -8.73
C LYS A 90 13.66 7.82 -7.54
N TYR A 91 12.64 7.02 -7.24
CA TYR A 91 12.74 5.99 -6.22
C TYR A 91 13.90 5.04 -6.54
N TYR A 92 14.69 4.77 -5.52
CA TYR A 92 15.85 3.89 -5.59
C TYR A 92 15.95 3.07 -4.31
N GLU A 93 16.09 1.77 -4.48
CA GLU A 93 16.25 0.79 -3.41
C GLU A 93 17.62 0.12 -3.54
N GLY A 94 18.54 0.50 -2.66
CA GLY A 94 19.84 -0.16 -2.47
C GLY A 94 19.79 -1.19 -1.34
N ASN A 95 20.94 -1.79 -1.01
CA ASN A 95 21.00 -2.85 0.02
C ASN A 95 20.53 -2.42 1.42
N GLN A 96 20.66 -1.12 1.77
CA GLN A 96 20.21 -0.54 3.04
C GLN A 96 19.73 0.93 2.88
N GLU A 97 19.52 1.37 1.63
CA GLU A 97 19.13 2.76 1.33
C GLU A 97 17.83 2.78 0.54
N HIS A 98 16.88 3.58 1.00
CA HIS A 98 15.66 3.91 0.25
C HIS A 98 15.65 5.41 -0.03
N LYS A 99 15.92 5.80 -1.29
CA LYS A 99 15.91 7.21 -1.71
C LYS A 99 14.60 7.51 -2.43
N ASN A 100 14.01 8.67 -2.13
CA ASN A 100 12.70 9.08 -2.63
C ASN A 100 11.64 7.98 -2.39
N ASP A 101 11.62 7.47 -1.16
CA ASP A 101 10.76 6.35 -0.73
C ASP A 101 9.32 6.80 -0.51
N ILE A 102 8.67 7.24 -1.60
CA ILE A 102 7.29 7.76 -1.63
C ILE A 102 6.57 7.35 -2.92
#